data_AF-A0A8D0E231-F1
#
_entry.id   AF-A0A8D0E231-F1
#
_cell.length_a   1.000
_cell.length_b   1.000
_cell.length_c   1.000
_cell.angle_alpha   90.00
_cell.angle_beta   90.00
_cell.angle_gamma   90.00
#
_symmetry.space_group_name_H-M   'P 1'
#
loop_
_entity.id
_entity.type
_entity.pdbx_description
1 polymer ?
#
loop_
_entity_poly.entity_id
_entity_poly.type
_entity_poly.pdbx_seq_one_letter_code
_entity_poly.pdbx_strand_id
1 'polypeptide(L)'
;MRSGTGQREGKARGEQDPLPWETSSFGGLAILPPSFQKELPPFYSPWMEIAHKLPYLTESHQLRSHVNKMPLLSSQYLQGHRELYLAHLVLSCITMGYVWQEGEKGTAKILPRNLAIPFGEISQALGLPPILVHMDLVLANWKKRNPYGVKTEWARKEKRPFTQGMPA
;
A
#
# COMPACT_ATOMS: atom_id res chain seq x y z
N MET A 1 54.71 12.35 -26.21
CA MET A 1 54.66 10.88 -26.34
C MET A 1 54.19 10.29 -25.01
N ARG A 2 53.11 9.48 -25.05
CA ARG A 2 52.56 8.52 -24.06
C ARG A 2 52.25 9.05 -22.64
N SER A 3 50.99 9.16 -22.21
CA SER A 3 49.97 8.11 -21.94
C SER A 3 50.20 7.36 -20.62
N GLY A 4 49.15 7.30 -19.79
CA GLY A 4 49.04 6.41 -18.63
C GLY A 4 48.21 7.01 -17.49
N THR A 5 46.90 7.20 -17.69
CA THR A 5 45.82 6.33 -17.15
C THR A 5 45.55 6.52 -15.66
N GLY A 6 44.47 7.25 -15.38
CA GLY A 6 43.82 7.29 -14.08
C GLY A 6 42.99 6.03 -13.83
N GLN A 7 42.94 5.65 -12.55
CA GLN A 7 42.00 4.68 -12.03
C GLN A 7 41.62 5.17 -10.63
N ARG A 8 40.46 5.80 -10.50
CA ARG A 8 39.80 6.01 -9.20
C ARG A 8 38.46 5.31 -9.26
N GLU A 9 38.27 4.48 -8.25
CA GLU A 9 37.26 3.45 -8.10
C GLU A 9 35.85 4.05 -8.10
N GLY A 10 34.98 3.49 -8.95
CA GLY A 10 33.56 3.76 -8.92
C GLY A 10 32.93 3.09 -7.70
N LYS A 11 32.77 3.87 -6.62
CA LYS A 11 31.89 3.51 -5.51
C LYS A 11 30.46 3.42 -6.05
N ALA A 12 29.94 2.20 -6.14
CA ALA A 12 28.56 1.93 -6.52
C ALA A 12 27.63 2.78 -5.64
N ARG A 13 26.90 3.69 -6.29
CA ARG A 13 25.85 4.51 -5.68
C ARG A 13 24.81 3.56 -5.12
N GLY A 14 24.53 3.69 -3.82
CA GLY A 14 23.42 3.01 -3.19
C GLY A 14 22.12 3.32 -3.92
N GLU A 15 21.26 2.32 -3.99
CA GLU A 15 19.87 2.41 -4.42
C GLU A 15 19.24 3.66 -3.78
N GLN A 16 19.06 4.72 -4.57
CA GLN A 16 18.40 5.93 -4.13
C GLN A 16 16.90 5.70 -4.31
N ASP A 17 16.15 5.80 -3.21
CA ASP A 17 14.69 5.80 -3.27
C ASP A 17 14.24 6.87 -4.28
N PRO A 18 13.36 6.54 -5.23
CA PRO A 18 12.97 7.48 -6.28
C PRO A 18 12.27 8.70 -5.67
N LEU A 19 12.53 9.87 -6.28
CA LEU A 19 11.93 11.13 -5.87
C LEU A 19 10.40 11.08 -6.00
N PRO A 20 9.63 11.83 -5.19
CA PRO A 20 8.16 11.74 -5.13
C PRO A 20 7.41 11.98 -6.44
N TRP A 21 8.06 12.55 -7.46
CA TRP A 21 7.47 12.94 -8.73
C TRP A 21 7.95 12.10 -9.93
N GLU A 22 8.82 11.10 -9.74
CA GLU A 22 9.22 10.21 -10.83
C GLU A 22 8.06 9.28 -11.21
N THR A 23 7.49 9.53 -12.39
CA THR A 23 6.40 8.73 -12.94
C THR A 23 6.94 7.41 -13.48
N SER A 24 6.37 6.28 -13.02
CA SER A 24 6.47 4.99 -13.71
C SER A 24 6.06 5.16 -15.18
N SER A 25 6.77 4.53 -16.13
CA SER A 25 6.46 4.62 -17.57
C SER A 25 5.11 3.98 -17.97
N PHE A 26 4.31 3.56 -17.00
CA PHE A 26 2.97 3.00 -17.18
C PHE A 26 1.94 3.99 -16.61
N GLY A 27 1.38 4.85 -17.48
CA GLY A 27 0.20 5.65 -17.21
C GLY A 27 0.40 6.74 -16.16
N GLY A 28 0.68 7.97 -16.62
CA GLY A 28 0.78 9.15 -15.77
C GLY A 28 -0.42 9.32 -14.83
N LEU A 29 -0.13 9.80 -13.62
CA LEU A 29 -0.99 10.03 -12.44
C LEU A 29 -1.02 8.94 -11.36
N ALA A 30 -0.50 7.73 -11.60
CA ALA A 30 -0.35 6.75 -10.52
C ALA A 30 1.05 6.83 -9.91
N ILE A 31 1.19 7.56 -8.79
CA ILE A 31 2.22 7.21 -7.78
C ILE A 31 1.78 5.84 -7.28
N LEU A 32 2.20 4.79 -7.96
CA LEU A 32 1.97 3.43 -7.54
C LEU A 32 3.18 3.03 -6.70
N PRO A 33 3.06 2.91 -5.37
CA PRO A 33 4.11 2.34 -4.55
C PRO A 33 4.51 0.98 -5.14
N PRO A 34 5.80 0.75 -5.47
CA PRO A 34 6.21 -0.45 -6.20
C PRO A 34 5.97 -1.67 -5.32
N SER A 35 4.88 -2.41 -5.52
CA SER A 35 4.38 -3.51 -4.67
C SER A 35 3.96 -3.09 -3.25
N PHE A 36 2.66 -3.17 -2.94
CA PHE A 36 2.19 -2.94 -1.59
C PHE A 36 2.69 -4.05 -0.67
N GLN A 37 3.29 -3.64 0.44
CA GLN A 37 3.66 -4.50 1.54
C GLN A 37 2.38 -5.18 2.05
N LYS A 38 2.45 -6.49 2.28
CA LYS A 38 1.26 -7.29 2.64
C LYS A 38 1.02 -7.34 4.15
N GLU A 39 2.09 -7.20 4.91
CA GLU A 39 2.07 -7.41 6.35
C GLU A 39 2.87 -6.31 7.03
N LEU A 40 2.29 -5.77 8.09
CA LEU A 40 2.97 -4.89 9.02
C LEU A 40 3.93 -5.71 9.91
N PRO A 41 4.92 -5.06 10.53
CA PRO A 41 5.76 -5.68 11.54
C PRO A 41 4.93 -6.41 12.63
N PRO A 42 5.44 -7.50 13.24
CA PRO A 42 4.70 -8.31 14.20
C PRO A 42 4.09 -7.54 15.37
N PHE A 43 4.68 -6.39 15.75
CA PHE A 43 4.13 -5.49 16.75
C PHE A 43 2.69 -5.05 16.44
N TYR A 44 2.34 -4.93 15.17
CA TYR A 44 1.01 -4.53 14.67
C TYR A 44 0.10 -5.70 14.32
N SER A 45 0.42 -6.93 14.78
CA SER A 45 -0.45 -8.09 14.56
C SER A 45 -1.89 -7.88 15.01
N PRO A 46 -2.20 -7.15 16.12
CA PRO A 46 -3.59 -6.93 16.51
C PRO A 46 -4.41 -6.19 15.46
N TRP A 47 -3.81 -5.23 14.75
CA TRP A 47 -4.47 -4.52 13.66
C TRP A 47 -4.71 -5.44 12.47
N MET A 48 -3.68 -6.21 12.09
CA MET A 48 -3.77 -7.14 10.98
C MET A 48 -4.80 -8.24 11.24
N GLU A 49 -4.86 -8.80 12.44
CA GLU A 49 -5.82 -9.86 12.78
C GLU A 49 -7.27 -9.40 12.66
N ILE A 50 -7.57 -8.18 13.12
CA ILE A 50 -8.91 -7.58 12.98
C ILE A 50 -9.21 -7.32 11.50
N ALA A 51 -8.25 -6.79 10.73
CA ALA A 51 -8.41 -6.52 9.31
C ALA A 51 -8.67 -7.79 8.49
N HIS A 52 -7.95 -8.88 8.75
CA HIS A 52 -8.17 -10.17 8.07
C HIS A 52 -9.53 -10.77 8.39
N LYS A 53 -10.02 -10.60 9.61
CA LYS A 53 -11.34 -11.10 10.06
C LYS A 53 -12.46 -10.08 9.89
N LEU A 54 -12.20 -8.93 9.25
CA LEU A 54 -13.11 -7.80 9.21
C LEU A 54 -14.50 -8.14 8.65
N PRO A 55 -14.64 -8.88 7.52
CA PRO A 55 -15.97 -9.23 7.00
C PRO A 55 -16.77 -10.07 8.00
N TYR A 56 -16.13 -11.10 8.56
CA TYR A 56 -16.73 -11.99 9.55
C TYR A 56 -17.11 -11.26 10.85
N LEU A 57 -16.22 -10.41 11.37
CA LEU A 57 -16.47 -9.63 12.58
C LEU A 57 -17.57 -8.58 12.39
N THR A 58 -17.70 -8.04 11.18
CA THR A 58 -18.76 -7.09 10.82
C THR A 58 -20.10 -7.81 10.77
N GLU A 59 -20.23 -8.90 10.00
CA GLU A 59 -21.45 -9.71 9.91
C GLU A 59 -21.90 -10.29 11.25
N SER A 60 -20.96 -10.72 12.08
CA SER A 60 -21.28 -11.31 13.39
C SER A 60 -21.55 -10.26 14.48
N HIS A 61 -21.56 -8.96 14.16
CA HIS A 61 -21.75 -7.87 15.13
C HIS A 61 -20.70 -7.83 16.27
N GLN A 62 -19.50 -8.41 16.05
CA GLN A 62 -18.45 -8.54 17.06
C GLN A 62 -17.26 -7.59 16.90
N LEU A 63 -17.15 -6.90 15.75
CA LEU A 63 -16.06 -5.98 15.47
C LEU A 63 -15.84 -4.93 16.57
N ARG A 64 -16.89 -4.24 17.03
CA ARG A 64 -16.77 -3.24 18.11
C ARG A 64 -16.15 -3.81 19.39
N SER A 65 -16.53 -5.01 19.79
CA SER A 65 -15.98 -5.70 20.97
C SER A 65 -14.49 -5.99 20.81
N HIS A 66 -14.08 -6.44 19.62
CA HIS A 66 -12.67 -6.72 19.32
C HIS A 66 -11.83 -5.44 19.29
N VAL A 67 -12.32 -4.40 18.62
CA VAL A 67 -11.64 -3.09 18.58
C VAL A 67 -11.52 -2.52 19.99
N ASN A 68 -12.53 -2.60 20.85
CA ASN A 68 -12.44 -2.09 22.22
C ASN A 68 -11.43 -2.85 23.11
N LYS A 69 -11.16 -4.13 22.81
CA LYS A 69 -10.14 -4.95 23.51
C LYS A 69 -8.74 -4.80 22.92
N MET A 70 -8.61 -4.14 21.78
CA MET A 70 -7.33 -3.96 21.09
C MET A 70 -6.38 -3.10 21.94
N PRO A 71 -5.09 -3.48 22.08
CA PRO A 71 -4.12 -2.64 22.76
C PRO A 71 -3.91 -1.32 22.01
N LEU A 72 -3.61 -0.25 22.75
CA LEU A 72 -3.13 0.98 22.13
C LEU A 72 -1.69 0.74 21.65
N LEU A 73 -1.50 0.74 20.33
CA LEU A 73 -0.20 0.58 19.69
C LEU A 73 0.32 1.94 19.23
N SER A 74 1.60 2.21 19.47
CA SER A 74 2.26 3.42 19.00
C SER A 74 2.62 3.32 17.51
N SER A 75 2.51 4.42 16.78
CA SER A 75 2.91 4.53 15.37
C SER A 75 4.43 4.61 15.16
N GLN A 76 5.22 4.79 16.23
CA GLN A 76 6.66 5.07 16.16
C GLN A 76 7.52 3.96 15.54
N TYR A 77 7.00 2.73 15.48
CA TYR A 77 7.73 1.59 14.91
C TYR A 77 7.42 1.35 13.42
N LEU A 78 6.53 2.15 12.80
CA LEU A 78 6.29 2.08 11.36
C LEU A 78 7.44 2.79 10.64
N GLN A 79 8.13 2.06 9.77
CA GLN A 79 9.28 2.58 9.03
C GLN A 79 8.95 2.71 7.55
N GLY A 80 9.09 3.93 7.06
CA GLY A 80 8.93 4.26 5.65
C GLY A 80 7.47 4.37 5.20
N HIS A 81 7.32 4.92 3.99
CA HIS A 81 6.02 5.24 3.42
C HIS A 81 5.12 4.01 3.24
N ARG A 82 5.71 2.86 2.88
CA ARG A 82 4.98 1.61 2.59
C ARG A 82 4.22 1.09 3.81
N GLU A 83 4.87 1.07 4.96
CA GLU A 83 4.26 0.61 6.22
C GLU A 83 3.20 1.60 6.70
N LEU A 84 3.47 2.90 6.59
CA LEU A 84 2.50 3.95 6.93
C LEU A 84 1.24 3.84 6.07
N TYR A 85 1.37 3.68 4.74
CA TYR A 85 0.21 3.51 3.86
C TYR A 85 -0.57 2.22 4.17
N LEU A 86 0.12 1.11 4.44
CA LEU A 86 -0.57 -0.14 4.82
C LEU A 86 -1.31 0.01 6.16
N ALA A 87 -0.67 0.64 7.16
CA ALA A 87 -1.30 0.89 8.45
C ALA A 87 -2.49 1.84 8.31
N HIS A 88 -2.39 2.88 7.49
CA HIS A 88 -3.48 3.79 7.18
C HIS A 88 -4.67 3.05 6.55
N LEU A 89 -4.42 2.22 5.53
CA LEU A 89 -5.44 1.38 4.90
C LEU A 89 -6.13 0.45 5.91
N VAL A 90 -5.34 -0.27 6.72
CA VAL A 90 -5.85 -1.20 7.73
C VAL A 90 -6.74 -0.50 8.74
N LEU A 91 -6.27 0.59 9.34
CA LEU A 91 -7.01 1.35 10.36
C LEU A 91 -8.24 2.03 9.76
N SER A 92 -8.17 2.49 8.51
CA SER A 92 -9.31 3.04 7.78
C SER A 92 -10.42 2.01 7.56
N CYS A 93 -10.05 0.79 7.13
CA CYS A 93 -11.00 -0.32 6.96
C CYS A 93 -11.65 -0.71 8.30
N ILE A 94 -10.86 -0.83 9.37
CA ILE A 94 -11.37 -1.11 10.72
C ILE A 94 -12.32 -0.01 11.19
N THR A 95 -11.97 1.25 10.94
CA THR A 95 -12.79 2.42 11.29
C THR A 95 -14.13 2.39 10.57
N MET A 96 -14.14 2.13 9.26
CA MET A 96 -15.38 2.01 8.49
C MET A 96 -16.26 0.88 9.00
N GLY A 97 -15.68 -0.30 9.24
CA GLY A 97 -16.42 -1.40 9.86
C GLY A 97 -16.98 -1.02 11.23
N TYR A 98 -16.18 -0.40 12.10
CA TYR A 98 -16.59 -0.04 13.46
C TYR A 98 -17.75 0.96 13.48
N VAL A 99 -17.67 2.00 12.65
CA VAL A 99 -18.70 3.04 12.55
C VAL A 99 -19.99 2.46 11.98
N TRP A 100 -19.91 1.73 10.87
CA TRP A 100 -21.07 1.34 10.06
C TRP A 100 -21.59 -0.08 10.31
N GLN A 101 -21.01 -0.84 11.25
CA GLN A 101 -21.40 -2.22 11.55
C GLN A 101 -22.92 -2.43 11.74
N GLU A 102 -23.61 -1.50 12.39
CA GLU A 102 -25.06 -1.58 12.67
C GLU A 102 -25.91 -0.87 11.60
N GLY A 103 -25.32 -0.55 10.43
CA GLY A 103 -25.94 0.25 9.39
C GLY A 103 -26.22 1.70 9.80
N GLU A 104 -27.09 2.38 9.04
CA GLU A 104 -27.35 3.82 9.16
C GLU A 104 -27.91 4.23 10.54
N LYS A 105 -28.69 3.35 11.18
CA LYS A 105 -29.39 3.66 12.44
C LYS A 105 -28.54 3.45 13.68
N GLY A 106 -27.50 2.62 13.60
CA GLY A 106 -26.67 2.26 14.75
C GLY A 106 -25.22 2.77 14.66
N THR A 107 -24.99 3.87 13.93
CA THR A 107 -23.65 4.41 13.69
C THR A 107 -22.91 4.78 14.97
N ALA A 108 -21.65 4.37 15.08
CA ALA A 108 -20.82 4.77 16.21
C ALA A 108 -20.32 6.21 16.00
N LYS A 109 -20.69 7.12 16.90
CA LYS A 109 -20.27 8.54 16.86
C LYS A 109 -18.91 8.80 17.50
N ILE A 110 -18.41 7.84 18.28
CA ILE A 110 -17.18 7.97 19.05
C ILE A 110 -16.30 6.75 18.73
N LEU A 111 -15.08 7.03 18.26
CA LEU A 111 -14.06 6.01 18.08
C LEU A 111 -13.28 5.80 19.39
N PRO A 112 -12.93 4.55 19.71
CA PRO A 112 -12.15 4.27 20.91
C PRO A 112 -10.70 4.77 20.72
N ARG A 113 -10.08 5.20 21.82
CA ARG A 113 -8.75 5.86 21.80
C ARG A 113 -7.65 5.00 21.17
N ASN A 114 -7.72 3.69 21.39
CA ASN A 114 -6.79 2.70 20.84
C ASN A 114 -6.81 2.61 19.31
N LEU A 115 -7.89 3.04 18.66
CA LEU A 115 -8.01 3.15 17.21
C LEU A 115 -7.77 4.59 16.75
N ALA A 116 -8.37 5.56 17.42
CA ALA A 116 -8.36 6.97 17.00
C ALA A 116 -6.98 7.62 17.06
N ILE A 117 -6.21 7.36 18.12
CA ILE A 117 -4.87 7.96 18.32
C ILE A 117 -3.89 7.51 17.22
N PRO A 118 -3.60 6.20 17.05
CA PRO A 118 -2.64 5.78 16.04
C PRO A 118 -3.09 6.15 14.62
N PHE A 119 -4.41 6.10 14.36
CA PHE A 119 -4.92 6.49 13.06
C PHE A 119 -4.66 7.97 12.76
N GLY A 120 -4.95 8.86 13.72
CA GLY A 120 -4.65 10.29 13.60
C GLY A 120 -3.16 10.58 13.39
N GLU A 121 -2.28 9.92 14.15
CA GLU A 121 -0.82 10.08 14.02
C GLU A 121 -0.32 9.66 12.64
N ILE A 122 -0.78 8.50 12.13
CA ILE A 122 -0.37 7.98 10.82
C ILE A 122 -0.93 8.87 9.69
N SER A 123 -2.19 9.29 9.79
CA SER A 123 -2.82 10.22 8.86
C SER A 123 -2.06 11.56 8.81
N GLN A 124 -1.67 12.10 9.97
CA GLN A 124 -0.86 13.30 10.04
C GLN A 124 0.53 13.11 9.40
N ALA A 125 1.19 11.98 9.65
CA ALA A 125 2.49 11.68 9.06
C ALA A 125 2.44 11.55 7.52
N LEU A 126 1.33 11.06 6.97
CA LEU A 126 1.11 10.93 5.52
C LEU A 126 0.53 12.20 4.87
N GLY A 127 0.07 13.18 5.66
CA GLY A 127 -0.67 14.33 5.15
C GLY A 127 -2.06 13.97 4.61
N LEU A 128 -2.64 12.87 5.10
CA LEU A 128 -3.96 12.39 4.72
C LEU A 128 -4.98 12.67 5.82
N PRO A 129 -6.28 12.81 5.50
CA PRO A 129 -7.32 12.80 6.51
C PRO A 129 -7.50 11.40 7.12
N PRO A 130 -7.87 11.26 8.40
CA PRO A 130 -8.16 9.99 9.05
C PRO A 130 -9.54 9.46 8.64
N ILE A 131 -9.68 9.17 7.35
CA ILE A 131 -10.84 8.55 6.72
C ILE A 131 -10.33 7.62 5.62
N LEU A 132 -11.09 6.59 5.28
CA LEU A 132 -10.80 5.74 4.14
C LEU A 132 -10.84 6.57 2.86
N VAL A 133 -9.68 6.79 2.22
CA VAL A 133 -9.56 7.59 0.99
C VAL A 133 -9.31 6.71 -0.24
N HIS A 134 -9.51 7.27 -1.42
CA HIS A 134 -9.31 6.57 -2.70
C HIS A 134 -7.89 5.98 -2.84
N MET A 135 -6.87 6.65 -2.29
CA MET A 135 -5.50 6.14 -2.24
C MET A 135 -5.41 4.77 -1.56
N ASP A 136 -6.17 4.57 -0.47
CA ASP A 136 -6.17 3.32 0.30
C ASP A 136 -6.87 2.19 -0.48
N LEU A 137 -8.04 2.47 -1.08
CA LEU A 137 -8.88 1.43 -1.68
C LEU A 137 -8.47 1.01 -3.08
N VAL A 138 -8.05 1.95 -3.93
CA VAL A 138 -7.92 1.68 -5.38
C VAL A 138 -6.46 1.55 -5.78
N LEU A 139 -5.61 2.40 -5.24
CA LEU A 139 -4.19 2.41 -5.60
C LEU A 139 -3.40 1.41 -4.73
N ALA A 140 -3.84 1.16 -3.50
CA ALA A 140 -3.15 0.31 -2.53
C ALA A 140 -3.65 -1.13 -2.37
N ASN A 141 -4.92 -1.40 -2.68
CA ASN A 141 -5.54 -2.70 -2.38
C ASN A 141 -5.64 -3.63 -3.60
N TRP A 142 -4.54 -3.84 -4.33
CA TRP A 142 -4.54 -4.80 -5.44
C TRP A 142 -3.29 -5.67 -5.46
N LYS A 143 -3.47 -6.91 -5.93
CA LYS A 143 -2.38 -7.85 -6.20
C LYS A 143 -2.53 -8.45 -7.58
N LYS A 144 -1.42 -8.66 -8.28
CA LYS A 144 -1.42 -9.52 -9.46
C LYS A 144 -1.76 -10.94 -9.02
N ARG A 145 -2.81 -11.53 -9.61
CA ARG A 145 -3.18 -12.94 -9.37
C ARG A 145 -2.06 -13.90 -9.75
N ASN A 146 -1.28 -13.57 -10.79
CA ASN A 146 -0.07 -14.28 -11.18
C ASN A 146 1.11 -13.27 -11.23
N PRO A 147 2.10 -13.36 -10.33
CA PRO A 147 3.24 -12.44 -10.32
C PRO A 147 4.13 -12.56 -11.56
N TYR A 148 4.08 -13.68 -12.28
CA TYR A 148 4.88 -13.93 -13.48
C TYR A 148 4.20 -13.51 -14.79
N GLY A 149 2.93 -13.08 -14.72
CA GLY A 149 2.11 -12.73 -15.88
C GLY A 149 1.83 -13.93 -16.79
N VAL A 150 0.69 -13.94 -17.47
CA VAL A 150 0.59 -14.76 -18.69
C VAL A 150 1.41 -14.01 -19.73
N LYS A 151 2.52 -14.59 -20.21
CA LYS A 151 3.15 -14.12 -21.45
C LYS A 151 2.15 -14.42 -22.57
N THR A 152 1.18 -13.53 -22.78
CA THR A 152 0.24 -13.66 -23.87
C THR A 152 1.02 -13.56 -25.18
N GLU A 153 0.70 -14.42 -26.15
CA GLU A 153 1.41 -14.45 -27.45
C GLU A 153 1.40 -13.11 -28.20
N TRP A 154 0.46 -12.22 -27.87
CA TRP A 154 0.38 -10.85 -28.36
C TRP A 154 1.67 -10.04 -28.09
N ALA A 155 2.26 -10.17 -26.90
CA ALA A 155 3.53 -9.52 -26.54
C ALA A 155 4.75 -10.05 -27.31
N ARG A 156 4.62 -11.22 -27.96
CA ARG A 156 5.67 -11.80 -28.82
C ARG A 156 5.54 -11.32 -30.28
N LYS A 157 4.33 -11.02 -30.76
CA LYS A 157 4.09 -10.58 -32.15
C LYS A 157 4.59 -9.15 -32.43
N GLU A 158 4.65 -8.30 -31.42
CA GLU A 158 5.04 -6.89 -31.56
C GLU A 158 6.56 -6.67 -31.70
N LYS A 159 7.37 -7.74 -31.54
CA LYS A 159 8.83 -7.70 -31.72
C LYS A 159 9.32 -8.25 -33.06
N ARG A 160 8.46 -8.38 -34.08
CA ARG A 160 8.95 -8.68 -35.44
C ARG A 160 9.30 -7.37 -36.16
N PRO A 161 10.56 -7.14 -36.55
CA PRO A 161 10.90 -6.00 -37.40
C PRO A 161 10.16 -6.11 -38.73
N PHE A 162 9.69 -4.97 -39.23
CA PHE A 162 8.99 -4.83 -40.50
C PHE A 162 10.01 -4.95 -41.63
N THR A 163 10.45 -6.16 -41.94
CA THR A 163 11.22 -6.43 -43.15
C THR A 163 10.59 -7.55 -43.94
N GLN A 164 10.12 -7.17 -45.14
CA GLN A 164 10.21 -7.92 -46.41
C GLN A 164 8.86 -8.27 -47.05
N GLY A 165 8.61 -7.64 -48.21
CA GLY A 165 7.71 -8.16 -49.26
C GLY A 165 6.86 -7.12 -49.99
N MET A 166 7.45 -6.22 -50.79
CA MET A 166 6.74 -5.65 -51.95
C MET A 166 7.06 -6.54 -53.17
N PRO A 167 6.07 -7.12 -53.85
CA PRO A 167 6.31 -7.79 -55.14
C PRO A 167 6.49 -6.76 -56.26
N ALA A 168 7.27 -7.17 -57.25
CA ALA A 168 7.75 -6.38 -58.40
C ALA A 168 6.65 -5.90 -59.35
#